data_AF-A0A4E0S4K9-F1
#
_entry.id   AF-A0A4E0S4K9-F1
#
_cell.length_a   1.000
_cell.length_b   1.000
_cell.length_c   1.000
_cell.angle_alpha   90.00
_cell.angle_beta   90.00
_cell.angle_gamma   90.00
#
_symmetry.space_group_name_H-M   'P 1'
#
loop_
_entity.id
_entity.type
_entity.pdbx_description
1 polymer ?
#
loop_
_entity_poly.entity_id
_entity_poly.type
_entity_poly.pdbx_seq_one_letter_code
_entity_poly.pdbx_strand_id
1 'polypeptide(L)'
;MVEVNSVNLIITSIIKDVPVRTFPYRLWIPFNYTVSSYWVIYPAALTGITLASTFHVFHDAFITGLFLTLCVQLKILRTRITNKQIFKVKSIHKFLEHYNLLKQCAQLLNETIVYVIFMQYATSCFVVGLSVCRLVNMNYGDPAYLFTIGYYICLLLQTFYYCWFGNEVTVESSNIRDSIYGSEWYSLDKTRLRDIVMIMQRVSTPIQFSCTQLFVLSLDSFKQ
;
A
#
# COMPACT_ATOMS: atom_id res chain seq x y z
N MET A 1 0.89 7.16 -11.84
CA MET A 1 1.63 6.44 -12.89
C MET A 1 0.80 5.35 -13.57
N VAL A 2 0.06 4.51 -12.84
CA VAL A 2 -0.90 3.54 -13.45
C VAL A 2 -1.92 4.23 -14.36
N GLU A 3 -2.46 5.39 -13.96
CA GLU A 3 -3.33 6.21 -14.82
C GLU A 3 -2.63 6.76 -16.06
N VAL A 4 -1.33 7.07 -15.98
CA VAL A 4 -0.57 7.53 -17.16
C VAL A 4 -0.41 6.38 -18.15
N ASN A 5 -0.21 5.16 -17.66
CA ASN A 5 -0.18 3.96 -18.50
C ASN A 5 -1.54 3.63 -19.10
N SER A 6 -2.64 3.77 -18.35
CA SER A 6 -3.99 3.56 -18.91
C SER A 6 -4.36 4.63 -19.94
N VAL A 7 -4.08 5.90 -19.68
CA VAL A 7 -4.26 6.98 -20.66
C VAL A 7 -3.43 6.75 -21.93
N ASN A 8 -2.17 6.32 -21.78
CA ASN A 8 -1.32 6.01 -22.93
C ASN A 8 -1.86 4.81 -23.73
N LEU A 9 -2.32 3.75 -23.06
CA LEU A 9 -2.98 2.62 -23.71
C LEU A 9 -4.22 3.06 -24.50
N ILE A 10 -5.03 3.94 -23.93
CA ILE A 10 -6.21 4.51 -24.60
C ILE A 10 -5.81 5.29 -25.86
N ILE A 11 -4.79 6.15 -25.77
CA ILE A 11 -4.29 6.92 -26.92
C ILE A 11 -3.77 5.99 -28.01
N THR A 12 -2.95 4.99 -27.65
CA THR A 12 -2.41 4.03 -28.63
C THR A 12 -3.51 3.20 -29.29
N SER A 13 -4.55 2.81 -28.55
CA SER A 13 -5.72 2.10 -29.06
C SER A 13 -6.50 2.95 -30.07
N ILE A 14 -6.72 4.23 -29.77
CA ILE A 14 -7.43 5.13 -30.69
C ILE A 14 -6.67 5.25 -32.02
N ILE A 15 -5.33 5.30 -31.97
CA ILE A 15 -4.48 5.46 -33.15
C ILE A 15 -4.36 4.16 -33.95
N LYS A 16 -4.19 3.01 -33.28
CA LYS A 16 -3.87 1.73 -33.94
C LYS A 16 -5.09 0.85 -34.20
N ASP A 17 -6.02 0.78 -33.26
CA ASP A 17 -7.09 -0.22 -33.28
C ASP A 17 -8.37 0.27 -33.97
N VAL A 18 -8.69 1.56 -33.86
CA VAL A 18 -9.87 2.16 -34.51
C VAL A 18 -9.85 2.03 -36.04
N PRO A 19 -8.72 2.27 -36.75
CA PRO A 19 -8.67 2.13 -38.21
C PRO A 19 -8.92 0.69 -38.69
N VAL A 20 -8.49 -0.31 -37.92
CA VAL A 20 -8.59 -1.74 -38.26
C VAL A 20 -9.84 -2.39 -37.64
N ARG A 21 -10.59 -1.64 -36.81
CA ARG A 21 -11.76 -2.11 -36.04
C ARG A 21 -11.44 -3.31 -35.15
N THR A 22 -10.27 -3.25 -34.51
CA THR A 22 -9.82 -4.17 -33.47
C THR A 22 -10.09 -3.56 -32.09
N PHE A 23 -10.01 -4.39 -31.04
CA PHE A 23 -10.15 -3.93 -29.67
C PHE A 23 -8.77 -3.73 -29.01
N PRO A 24 -8.64 -2.80 -28.05
CA PRO A 24 -7.39 -2.55 -27.32
C PRO A 24 -6.81 -3.79 -26.62
N TYR A 25 -7.66 -4.78 -26.36
CA TYR A 25 -7.32 -6.07 -25.79
C TYR A 25 -8.15 -7.15 -26.48
N ARG A 26 -7.64 -8.39 -26.45
CA ARG A 26 -8.35 -9.55 -27.01
C ARG A 26 -9.58 -9.85 -26.14
N LEU A 27 -10.71 -9.25 -26.49
CA LEU A 27 -12.00 -9.51 -25.86
C LEU A 27 -12.68 -10.68 -26.55
N TRP A 28 -13.03 -11.71 -25.79
CA TRP A 28 -13.89 -12.77 -26.30
C TRP A 28 -15.34 -12.31 -26.26
N ILE A 29 -15.99 -12.31 -27.43
CA ILE A 29 -17.40 -11.92 -27.58
C ILE A 29 -18.14 -13.14 -28.13
N PRO A 30 -19.27 -13.56 -27.52
CA PRO A 30 -19.96 -14.78 -27.90
C PRO A 30 -20.66 -14.71 -29.28
N PHE A 31 -20.64 -13.56 -29.95
CA PHE A 31 -21.28 -13.32 -31.24
C PHE A 31 -20.36 -12.56 -32.20
N ASN A 32 -20.56 -12.77 -33.50
CA ASN A 32 -19.91 -11.98 -34.55
C ASN A 32 -20.46 -10.55 -34.52
N TYR A 33 -19.58 -9.57 -34.33
CA TYR A 33 -19.98 -8.17 -34.25
C TYR A 33 -20.06 -7.55 -35.66
N THR A 34 -21.12 -6.77 -35.89
CA THR A 34 -21.24 -5.94 -37.10
C THR A 34 -20.51 -4.60 -36.90
N VAL A 35 -20.40 -3.81 -37.97
CA VAL A 35 -19.85 -2.44 -37.89
C VAL A 35 -20.61 -1.58 -36.88
N SER A 36 -21.93 -1.73 -36.78
CA SER A 36 -22.75 -1.01 -35.80
C SER A 36 -22.47 -1.47 -34.37
N SER A 37 -22.37 -2.79 -34.15
CA SER A 37 -22.06 -3.37 -32.84
C SER A 37 -20.67 -2.93 -32.32
N TYR A 38 -19.69 -2.80 -33.21
CA TYR A 38 -18.34 -2.33 -32.87
C TYR A 38 -18.35 -0.96 -32.18
N TRP A 39 -19.11 0.00 -32.73
CA TRP A 39 -19.19 1.36 -32.18
C TRP A 39 -19.93 1.46 -30.84
N VAL A 40 -20.60 0.39 -30.40
CA VAL A 40 -21.18 0.29 -29.06
C VAL A 40 -20.21 -0.41 -28.09
N ILE A 41 -19.57 -1.48 -28.55
CA ILE A 41 -18.70 -2.32 -27.72
C ILE A 41 -17.36 -1.62 -27.44
N TYR A 42 -16.77 -0.94 -28.42
CA TYR A 42 -15.47 -0.29 -28.26
C TYR A 42 -15.49 0.82 -27.18
N PRO A 43 -16.45 1.76 -27.15
CA PRO A 43 -16.55 2.72 -26.06
C PRO A 43 -16.84 2.06 -24.71
N ALA A 44 -17.70 1.03 -24.67
CA ALA A 44 -18.00 0.31 -23.44
C ALA A 44 -16.75 -0.38 -22.87
N ALA A 45 -15.93 -0.99 -23.74
CA ALA A 45 -14.63 -1.56 -23.39
C ALA A 45 -13.69 -0.48 -22.82
N LEU A 46 -13.61 0.68 -23.49
CA LEU A 46 -12.79 1.81 -23.04
C LEU A 46 -13.21 2.31 -21.65
N THR A 47 -14.51 2.47 -21.42
CA THR A 47 -15.06 2.86 -20.11
C THR A 47 -14.79 1.82 -19.03
N GLY A 48 -14.77 0.53 -19.40
CA GLY A 48 -14.41 -0.54 -18.47
C GLY A 48 -12.97 -0.41 -18.00
N ILE A 49 -12.03 -0.15 -18.91
CA ILE A 49 -10.61 0.05 -18.56
C ILE A 49 -10.44 1.26 -17.64
N THR A 50 -11.03 2.40 -17.99
CA THR A 50 -10.84 3.63 -17.23
C THR A 50 -11.34 3.45 -15.80
N LEU A 51 -12.55 2.89 -15.64
CA LEU A 51 -13.11 2.57 -14.33
C LEU A 51 -12.20 1.63 -13.54
N ALA A 52 -11.76 0.52 -14.13
CA ALA A 52 -10.85 -0.42 -13.47
C ALA A 52 -9.54 0.24 -13.02
N SER A 53 -8.96 1.08 -13.88
CA SER A 53 -7.72 1.81 -13.55
C SER A 53 -7.91 2.83 -12.43
N THR A 54 -9.04 3.57 -12.42
CA THR A 54 -9.36 4.53 -11.36
C THR A 54 -9.64 3.82 -10.04
N PHE A 55 -10.35 2.70 -10.05
CA PHE A 55 -10.56 1.89 -8.84
C PHE A 55 -9.24 1.39 -8.26
N HIS A 56 -8.31 0.94 -9.11
CA HIS A 56 -6.98 0.51 -8.66
C HIS A 56 -6.19 1.67 -8.04
N VAL A 57 -6.17 2.85 -8.67
CA VAL A 57 -5.49 4.03 -8.09
C VAL A 57 -6.14 4.47 -6.79
N PHE A 58 -7.47 4.48 -6.72
CA PHE A 58 -8.20 4.79 -5.48
C PHE A 58 -7.84 3.80 -4.37
N HIS A 59 -7.80 2.51 -4.68
CA HIS A 59 -7.43 1.46 -3.73
C HIS A 59 -6.00 1.65 -3.21
N ASP A 60 -5.03 1.89 -4.09
CA ASP A 60 -3.64 2.14 -3.70
C ASP A 60 -3.52 3.38 -2.79
N ALA A 61 -4.20 4.48 -3.16
CA ALA A 61 -4.21 5.71 -2.39
C ALA A 61 -4.88 5.52 -1.02
N PHE A 62 -5.99 4.77 -0.98
CA PHE A 62 -6.72 4.47 0.24
C PHE A 62 -5.87 3.68 1.23
N ILE A 63 -5.25 2.58 0.80
CA ILE A 63 -4.37 1.76 1.67
C ILE A 63 -3.20 2.59 2.19
N THR A 64 -2.54 3.33 1.30
CA THR A 64 -1.41 4.19 1.67
C THR A 64 -1.83 5.26 2.68
N GLY A 65 -3.00 5.86 2.50
CA GLY A 65 -3.58 6.83 3.43
C GLY A 65 -3.84 6.25 4.82
N LEU A 66 -4.29 4.99 4.90
CA LEU A 66 -4.50 4.29 6.18
C LEU A 66 -3.17 4.05 6.92
N PHE A 67 -2.14 3.53 6.23
CA PHE A 67 -0.81 3.37 6.83
C PHE A 67 -0.20 4.69 7.27
N LEU A 68 -0.31 5.74 6.44
CA LEU A 68 0.19 7.07 6.77
C LEU A 68 -0.52 7.61 8.02
N THR A 69 -1.84 7.44 8.11
CA THR A 69 -2.61 7.88 9.28
C THR A 69 -2.15 7.15 10.54
N LEU A 70 -1.96 5.83 10.49
CA LEU A 70 -1.42 5.07 11.63
C LEU A 70 -0.03 5.57 12.04
N CYS A 71 0.89 5.75 11.08
CA CYS A 71 2.23 6.25 11.33
C CYS A 71 2.21 7.65 11.97
N VAL A 72 1.39 8.57 11.45
CA VAL A 72 1.26 9.93 11.98
C VAL A 72 0.71 9.91 13.42
N GLN A 73 -0.31 9.10 13.71
CA GLN A 73 -0.86 9.01 15.06
C GLN A 73 0.15 8.42 16.06
N LEU A 74 0.96 7.43 15.65
CA LEU A 74 2.07 6.92 16.45
C LEU A 74 3.13 8.01 16.70
N LYS A 75 3.48 8.82 15.69
CA LYS A 75 4.40 9.96 15.83
C LYS A 75 3.85 11.04 16.77
N ILE A 76 2.54 11.29 16.76
CA ILE A 76 1.88 12.21 17.70
C ILE A 76 2.00 11.67 19.14
N LEU A 77 1.73 10.38 19.36
CA LEU A 77 1.92 9.75 20.67
C LEU A 77 3.37 9.84 21.14
N ARG A 78 4.34 9.55 20.26
CA ARG A 78 5.77 9.69 20.54
C ARG A 78 6.13 11.11 20.99
N THR A 79 5.69 12.12 20.24
CA THR A 79 5.95 13.53 20.56
C THR A 79 5.35 13.92 21.92
N ARG A 80 4.18 13.39 22.30
CA ARG A 80 3.58 13.61 23.62
C ARG A 80 4.41 13.00 24.76
N ILE A 81 5.06 11.85 24.51
CA ILE A 81 6.03 11.25 25.44
C ILE A 81 7.22 12.19 25.63
N THR A 82 7.86 12.59 24.52
CA THR A 82 9.06 13.44 24.53
C THR A 82 8.81 14.79 25.22
N ASN A 83 7.64 15.38 25.00
CA ASN A 83 7.24 16.65 25.64
C ASN A 83 6.78 16.49 27.10
N LYS A 84 7.03 15.33 27.74
CA LYS A 84 6.67 15.03 29.13
C LYS A 84 5.17 15.19 29.44
N GLN A 85 4.30 15.22 28.42
CA GLN A 85 2.86 15.46 28.59
C GLN A 85 2.15 14.26 29.22
N ILE A 86 2.68 13.05 29.03
CA ILE A 86 2.15 11.80 29.58
C ILE A 86 2.15 11.80 31.11
N PHE A 87 3.08 12.47 31.77
CA PHE A 87 3.22 12.41 33.23
C PHE A 87 2.13 13.17 34.01
N LYS A 88 1.21 13.86 33.30
CA LYS A 88 0.02 14.48 33.88
C LYS A 88 -1.06 13.42 34.10
N VAL A 89 -1.66 13.36 35.29
CA VAL A 89 -2.63 12.31 35.71
C VAL A 89 -3.77 12.08 34.70
N LYS A 90 -4.38 13.15 34.17
CA LYS A 90 -5.46 13.05 33.16
C LYS A 90 -4.98 12.61 31.77
N SER A 91 -3.66 12.59 31.53
CA SER A 91 -3.06 12.31 30.22
C SER A 91 -2.70 10.84 30.02
N ILE A 92 -2.45 10.08 31.09
CA ILE A 92 -2.09 8.66 31.02
C ILE A 92 -3.24 7.82 30.44
N HIS A 93 -4.45 8.02 30.98
CA HIS A 93 -5.63 7.30 30.50
C HIS A 93 -5.93 7.61 29.03
N LYS A 94 -5.90 8.90 28.64
CA LYS A 94 -6.09 9.33 27.25
C LYS A 94 -5.03 8.77 26.31
N PHE A 95 -3.78 8.68 26.75
CA PHE A 95 -2.70 8.07 25.98
C PHE A 95 -2.98 6.58 25.74
N LEU A 96 -3.36 5.86 26.80
CA LEU A 96 -3.62 4.43 26.73
C LEU A 96 -4.84 4.11 25.85
N GLU A 97 -5.90 4.90 25.98
CA GLU A 97 -7.11 4.80 25.14
C GLU A 97 -6.77 5.02 23.66
N HIS A 98 -6.00 6.08 23.36
CA HIS A 98 -5.57 6.37 21.99
C HIS A 98 -4.66 5.26 21.44
N TYR A 99 -3.67 4.78 22.22
CA TYR A 99 -2.79 3.70 21.78
C TYR A 99 -3.54 2.39 21.55
N ASN A 100 -4.49 2.04 22.42
CA ASN A 100 -5.34 0.87 22.25
C ASN A 100 -6.19 0.97 20.98
N LEU A 101 -6.77 2.14 20.70
CA LEU A 101 -7.53 2.37 19.47
C LEU A 101 -6.63 2.18 18.24
N LEU A 102 -5.42 2.73 18.23
CA LEU A 102 -4.46 2.53 17.14
C LEU A 102 -4.10 1.06 16.95
N LYS A 103 -3.88 0.33 18.04
CA LYS A 103 -3.58 -1.11 17.98
C LYS A 103 -4.75 -1.91 17.40
N GLN A 104 -5.98 -1.58 17.78
CA GLN A 104 -7.19 -2.19 17.21
C GLN A 104 -7.35 -1.85 15.72
N CYS A 105 -7.15 -0.59 15.33
CA CYS A 105 -7.17 -0.18 13.92
C CYS A 105 -6.12 -0.92 13.11
N ALA A 106 -4.90 -1.06 13.63
CA ALA A 106 -3.84 -1.81 12.96
C ALA A 106 -4.15 -3.30 12.85
N GLN A 107 -4.77 -3.91 13.86
CA GLN A 107 -5.24 -5.31 13.80
C GLN A 107 -6.31 -5.50 12.73
N LEU A 108 -7.31 -4.61 12.69
CA LEU A 108 -8.36 -4.65 11.67
C LEU A 108 -7.80 -4.44 10.26
N LEU A 109 -6.85 -3.52 10.11
CA LEU A 109 -6.12 -3.30 8.86
C LEU A 109 -5.32 -4.55 8.46
N ASN A 110 -4.68 -5.20 9.42
CA ASN A 110 -3.93 -6.44 9.19
C ASN A 110 -4.84 -7.57 8.71
N GLU A 111 -6.02 -7.76 9.32
CA GLU A 111 -6.95 -8.83 8.94
C GLU A 111 -7.64 -8.58 7.59
N THR A 112 -7.93 -7.32 7.27
CA THR A 112 -8.70 -6.97 6.06
C THR A 112 -7.83 -6.73 4.83
N ILE A 113 -6.70 -6.04 4.97
CA ILE A 113 -5.94 -5.53 3.84
C ILE A 113 -4.73 -6.39 3.49
N VAL A 114 -4.18 -7.16 4.43
CA VAL A 114 -2.94 -7.91 4.17
C VAL A 114 -3.11 -9.01 3.13
N TYR A 115 -4.26 -9.69 3.11
CA TYR A 115 -4.57 -10.64 2.03
C TYR A 115 -4.65 -9.95 0.67
N VAL A 116 -5.21 -8.75 0.62
CA VAL A 116 -5.30 -7.96 -0.62
C VAL A 116 -3.91 -7.53 -1.09
N ILE A 117 -3.05 -7.05 -0.18
CA ILE A 117 -1.65 -6.70 -0.50
C ILE A 117 -0.87 -7.93 -0.96
N PHE A 118 -1.09 -9.10 -0.34
CA PHE A 118 -0.45 -10.35 -0.76
C PHE A 118 -0.85 -10.74 -2.17
N MET A 119 -2.15 -10.70 -2.50
CA MET A 119 -2.63 -11.00 -3.85
C MET A 119 -2.11 -9.98 -4.87
N GLN A 120 -2.02 -8.71 -4.49
CA GLN A 120 -1.40 -7.66 -5.32
C GLN A 120 0.08 -7.97 -5.58
N TYR A 121 0.82 -8.42 -4.57
CA TYR A 121 2.23 -8.77 -4.69
C TYR A 121 2.43 -9.98 -5.61
N ALA A 122 1.63 -11.04 -5.41
CA ALA A 122 1.67 -12.24 -6.27
C ALA A 122 1.36 -11.89 -7.74
N THR A 123 0.34 -11.06 -7.96
CA THR A 123 -0.02 -10.59 -9.31
C THR A 123 1.08 -9.73 -9.92
N SER A 124 1.66 -8.81 -9.14
CA SER A 124 2.75 -7.95 -9.59
C SER A 124 3.99 -8.78 -9.97
N CYS A 125 4.36 -9.78 -9.17
CA CYS A 125 5.46 -10.69 -9.45
C CYS A 125 5.24 -11.46 -10.77
N PHE A 126 4.04 -11.99 -10.96
CA PHE A 126 3.66 -12.67 -12.20
C PHE A 126 3.76 -11.76 -13.43
N VAL A 127 3.21 -10.54 -13.34
CA VAL A 127 3.24 -9.55 -14.42
C VAL A 127 4.67 -9.08 -14.72
N VAL A 128 5.49 -8.88 -13.69
CA VAL A 128 6.92 -8.56 -13.84
C VAL A 128 7.65 -9.67 -14.58
N GLY A 129 7.42 -10.94 -14.22
CA GLY A 129 8.00 -12.09 -14.93
C GLY A 129 7.64 -12.10 -16.42
N LEU A 130 6.38 -11.89 -16.75
CA LEU A 130 5.92 -11.77 -18.15
C LEU A 130 6.54 -10.57 -18.87
N SER A 131 6.69 -9.44 -18.19
CA SER A 131 7.28 -8.22 -18.74
C SER A 131 8.75 -8.44 -19.10
N VAL A 132 9.51 -9.14 -18.26
CA VAL A 132 10.91 -9.52 -18.54
C VAL A 132 10.99 -10.46 -19.75
N CYS A 133 10.15 -11.51 -19.80
CA CYS A 133 10.08 -12.40 -20.96
C CYS A 133 9.76 -11.65 -22.26
N ARG A 134 8.89 -10.63 -22.19
CA ARG A 134 8.56 -9.77 -23.32
C ARG A 134 9.75 -8.91 -23.75
N LEU A 135 10.47 -8.32 -22.80
CA LEU A 135 11.64 -7.47 -23.06
C LEU A 135 12.77 -8.21 -23.78
N VAL A 136 13.00 -9.48 -23.46
CA VAL A 136 14.03 -10.32 -24.12
C VAL A 136 13.77 -10.50 -25.62
N ASN A 137 12.49 -10.47 -26.02
CA ASN A 137 12.09 -10.70 -27.42
C ASN A 137 11.87 -9.39 -28.21
N MET A 138 12.13 -8.23 -27.60
CA MET A 138 11.91 -6.91 -28.23
C MET A 138 13.22 -6.30 -28.75
N ASN A 139 13.13 -5.60 -29.88
CA ASN A 139 14.26 -4.84 -30.42
C ASN A 139 14.45 -3.51 -29.67
N TYR A 140 15.70 -3.14 -29.43
CA TYR A 140 16.11 -1.95 -28.65
C TYR A 140 15.66 -0.58 -29.22
N GLY A 141 15.02 -0.53 -30.38
CA GLY A 141 14.55 0.70 -31.04
C GLY A 141 13.02 0.88 -31.07
N ASP A 142 12.25 -0.11 -30.61
CA ASP A 142 10.79 0.01 -30.58
C ASP A 142 10.35 0.90 -29.39
N PRO A 143 9.53 1.94 -29.58
CA PRO A 143 8.93 2.70 -28.48
C PRO A 143 8.29 1.81 -27.40
N ALA A 144 7.75 0.64 -27.78
CA ALA A 144 7.18 -0.34 -26.87
C ALA A 144 8.19 -0.88 -25.82
N TYR A 145 9.49 -0.89 -26.14
CA TYR A 145 10.55 -1.33 -25.25
C TYR A 145 10.68 -0.38 -24.04
N LEU A 146 10.79 0.93 -24.30
CA LEU A 146 10.87 1.95 -23.25
C LEU A 146 9.61 1.97 -22.37
N PHE A 147 8.43 1.78 -22.96
CA PHE A 147 7.18 1.68 -22.20
C PHE A 147 7.16 0.45 -21.29
N THR A 148 7.64 -0.69 -21.77
CA THR A 148 7.68 -1.93 -20.97
C THR A 148 8.66 -1.80 -19.80
N ILE A 149 9.80 -1.12 -19.99
CA ILE A 149 10.74 -0.79 -18.91
C ILE A 149 10.09 0.17 -17.89
N GLY A 150 9.45 1.24 -18.37
CA GLY A 150 8.79 2.21 -17.48
C GLY A 150 7.67 1.56 -16.64
N TYR A 151 6.91 0.65 -17.25
CA TYR A 151 5.91 -0.16 -16.56
C TYR A 151 6.54 -1.06 -15.49
N TYR A 152 7.64 -1.74 -15.81
CA TYR A 152 8.39 -2.57 -14.86
C TYR A 152 8.87 -1.79 -13.64
N ILE A 153 9.53 -0.63 -13.85
CA ILE A 153 10.01 0.22 -12.76
C ILE A 153 8.83 0.71 -11.90
N CYS A 154 7.71 1.07 -12.52
CA CYS A 154 6.51 1.51 -11.82
C CYS A 154 5.94 0.42 -10.89
N LEU A 155 5.86 -0.83 -11.35
CA LEU A 155 5.37 -1.94 -10.54
C LEU A 155 6.29 -2.20 -9.34
N LEU A 156 7.61 -2.16 -9.55
CA LEU A 156 8.58 -2.30 -8.47
C LEU A 156 8.42 -1.19 -7.42
N LEU A 157 8.32 0.07 -7.86
CA LEU A 157 8.09 1.20 -6.96
C LEU A 157 6.78 1.04 -6.17
N GLN A 158 5.69 0.62 -6.82
CA GLN A 158 4.41 0.38 -6.14
C GLN A 158 4.56 -0.68 -5.03
N THR A 159 5.22 -1.80 -5.30
CA THR A 159 5.47 -2.85 -4.28
C THR A 159 6.41 -2.37 -3.16
N PHE A 160 7.42 -1.57 -3.49
CA PHE A 160 8.34 -0.98 -2.52
C PHE A 160 7.61 -0.04 -1.56
N TYR A 161 6.71 0.82 -2.07
CA TYR A 161 5.94 1.74 -1.22
C TYR A 161 5.13 1.02 -0.15
N TYR A 162 4.45 -0.08 -0.49
CA TYR A 162 3.70 -0.87 0.49
C TYR A 162 4.59 -1.43 1.61
N CYS A 163 5.75 -1.97 1.25
CA CYS A 163 6.71 -2.51 2.22
C CYS A 163 7.30 -1.39 3.08
N TRP A 164 7.59 -0.23 2.49
CA TRP A 164 8.08 0.94 3.20
C TRP A 164 7.09 1.43 4.25
N PHE A 165 5.82 1.64 3.87
CA PHE A 165 4.81 2.14 4.80
C PHE A 165 4.48 1.13 5.92
N GLY A 166 4.42 -0.16 5.60
CA GLY A 166 4.27 -1.22 6.62
C GLY A 166 5.44 -1.19 7.62
N ASN A 167 6.66 -1.11 7.11
CA ASN A 167 7.87 -1.04 7.92
C ASN A 167 7.92 0.21 8.81
N GLU A 168 7.59 1.38 8.26
CA GLU A 168 7.57 2.65 9.01
C GLU A 168 6.61 2.58 10.21
N VAL A 169 5.44 1.96 10.06
CA VAL A 169 4.51 1.77 11.20
C VAL A 169 5.13 0.86 12.26
N THR A 170 5.80 -0.21 11.87
CA THR A 170 6.50 -1.11 12.81
C THR A 170 7.63 -0.39 13.54
N VAL A 171 8.48 0.35 12.82
CA VAL A 171 9.57 1.15 13.39
C VAL A 171 9.03 2.19 14.37
N GLU A 172 8.01 2.98 13.96
CA GLU A 172 7.46 4.01 14.84
C GLU A 172 6.77 3.43 16.07
N SER A 173 6.10 2.28 15.94
CA SER A 173 5.52 1.60 17.11
C SER A 173 6.59 1.15 18.11
N SER A 174 7.75 0.68 17.64
CA SER A 174 8.89 0.33 18.50
C SER A 174 9.48 1.58 19.17
N ASN A 175 9.61 2.68 18.43
CA ASN A 175 10.17 3.93 18.95
C ASN A 175 9.35 4.51 20.11
N ILE A 176 8.05 4.22 20.21
CA ILE A 176 7.22 4.62 21.37
C ILE A 176 7.76 3.98 22.64
N ARG A 177 8.10 2.68 22.62
CA ARG A 177 8.69 1.97 23.77
C ARG A 177 9.99 2.65 24.20
N ASP A 178 10.87 2.89 23.24
CA ASP A 178 12.21 3.42 23.50
C ASP A 178 12.11 4.87 24.03
N SER A 179 11.15 5.65 23.52
CA SER A 179 10.86 7.01 24.01
C SER A 179 10.32 7.03 25.45
N ILE A 180 9.48 6.05 25.83
CA ILE A 180 8.99 5.93 27.22
C ILE A 180 10.16 5.49 28.12
N TYR A 181 11.00 4.56 27.67
CA TYR A 181 12.15 4.09 28.44
C TYR A 181 13.18 5.20 28.71
N GLY A 182 13.48 6.01 27.70
CA GLY A 182 14.40 7.16 27.82
C GLY A 182 13.83 8.38 28.55
N SER A 183 12.59 8.30 29.05
CA SER A 183 11.96 9.39 29.79
C SER A 183 12.29 9.33 31.30
N GLU A 184 12.06 10.41 32.04
CA GLU A 184 12.33 10.47 33.50
C GLU A 184 11.27 9.71 34.34
N TRP A 185 10.84 8.53 33.90
CA TRP A 185 9.79 7.74 34.54
C TRP A 185 10.13 7.29 35.97
N TYR A 186 11.41 7.17 36.30
CA TYR A 186 11.90 6.81 37.64
C TYR A 186 11.68 7.92 38.69
N SER A 187 11.39 9.15 38.26
CA SER A 187 11.15 10.31 39.14
C SER A 187 9.69 10.45 39.61
N LEU A 188 8.81 9.52 39.20
CA LEU A 188 7.37 9.63 39.43
C LEU A 188 6.92 8.99 40.75
N ASP A 189 5.76 9.43 41.25
CA ASP A 189 5.11 8.77 42.39
C ASP A 189 4.79 7.30 42.10
N LYS A 190 4.76 6.47 43.15
CA LYS A 190 4.50 5.02 43.06
C LYS A 190 3.26 4.66 42.22
N THR A 191 2.16 5.41 42.36
CA THR A 191 0.93 5.17 41.59
C THR A 191 1.14 5.40 40.09
N ARG A 192 1.80 6.51 39.73
CA ARG A 192 2.10 6.86 38.33
C ARG A 192 3.14 5.94 37.71
N LEU A 193 4.12 5.52 38.50
CA LEU A 193 5.14 4.56 38.09
C LEU A 193 4.51 3.21 37.73
N ARG A 194 3.54 2.73 38.52
CA ARG A 194 2.79 1.50 38.22
C ARG A 194 2.06 1.60 36.87
N ASP A 195 1.41 2.73 36.59
CA ASP A 195 0.68 2.93 35.34
C ASP A 195 1.62 2.94 34.12
N ILE A 196 2.77 3.62 34.23
CA ILE A 196 3.76 3.65 33.13
C ILE A 196 4.37 2.28 32.87
N VAL A 197 4.66 1.50 33.91
CA VAL A 197 5.15 0.13 33.73
C VAL A 197 4.14 -0.73 32.99
N MET A 198 2.83 -0.59 33.29
CA MET A 198 1.78 -1.27 32.52
C MET A 198 1.73 -0.81 31.06
N ILE A 199 1.94 0.49 30.80
CA ILE A 199 2.02 1.02 29.43
C ILE A 199 3.24 0.45 28.71
N MET A 200 4.42 0.48 29.31
CA MET A 200 5.65 -0.10 28.72
C MET A 200 5.43 -1.56 28.35
N GLN A 201 4.78 -2.34 29.22
CA GLN A 201 4.46 -3.74 28.93
C GLN A 201 3.54 -3.86 27.70
N ARG A 202 2.55 -2.97 27.53
CA ARG A 202 1.64 -3.00 26.38
C ARG A 202 2.29 -2.55 25.07
N VAL A 203 3.19 -1.57 25.14
CA VAL A 203 3.94 -1.02 23.99
C VAL A 203 5.12 -1.91 23.61
N SER A 204 5.51 -2.86 24.46
CA SER A 204 6.61 -3.80 24.21
C SER A 204 6.45 -4.64 22.94
N THR A 205 5.20 -4.89 22.52
CA THR A 205 4.86 -5.61 21.29
C THR A 205 4.68 -4.59 20.15
N PRO A 206 5.61 -4.55 19.18
CA PRO A 206 5.49 -3.63 18.05
C PRO A 206 4.28 -4.00 17.18
N ILE A 207 3.72 -3.00 16.51
CA ILE A 207 2.65 -3.18 15.54
C ILE A 207 3.30 -3.66 14.24
N GLN A 208 3.13 -4.94 13.94
CA GLN A 208 3.68 -5.57 12.74
C GLN A 208 2.54 -6.07 11.87
N PHE A 209 2.66 -5.85 10.56
CA PHE A 209 1.72 -6.37 9.58
C PHE A 209 2.29 -7.64 8.95
N SER A 210 1.54 -8.73 9.08
CA SER A 210 1.98 -10.05 8.64
C SER A 210 0.81 -10.86 8.10
N CYS A 211 0.98 -11.43 6.90
CA CYS A 211 0.07 -12.41 6.33
C CYS A 211 0.39 -13.76 6.97
N THR A 212 -0.48 -14.15 7.92
CA THR A 212 -0.43 -15.39 8.70
C THR A 212 0.94 -15.63 9.35
N GLN A 213 1.88 -16.24 8.62
CA GLN A 213 3.28 -16.47 9.00
C GLN A 213 4.25 -16.47 7.80
N LEU A 214 3.76 -16.30 6.57
CA LEU A 214 4.54 -16.47 5.34
C LEU A 214 5.17 -15.17 4.84
N PHE A 215 4.54 -14.03 5.13
CA PHE A 215 4.94 -12.75 4.58
C PHE A 215 4.76 -11.63 5.59
N VAL A 216 5.84 -10.93 5.91
CA VAL A 216 5.83 -9.73 6.75
C VAL A 216 5.98 -8.53 5.83
N LEU A 217 5.16 -7.49 6.03
CA LEU A 217 5.36 -6.21 5.35
C LEU A 217 6.56 -5.47 5.96
N SER A 218 7.76 -5.86 5.52
CA SER A 218 9.03 -5.27 5.95
C SER A 218 9.91 -4.95 4.76
N LEU A 219 10.84 -4.01 4.94
CA LEU A 219 11.84 -3.71 3.92
C LEU A 219 12.76 -4.89 3.65
N ASP A 220 12.96 -5.78 4.62
CA ASP A 220 13.80 -6.95 4.45
C ASP A 220 13.12 -8.00 3.57
N SER A 221 11.79 -8.13 3.65
CA SER A 221 11.01 -8.97 2.75
C SER A 221 10.97 -8.47 1.30
N PHE A 222 11.21 -7.18 1.06
CA PHE A 222 11.32 -6.65 -0.31
C PHE A 222 12.72 -6.90 -0.92
N LYS A 223 13.77 -6.95 -0.09
CA LYS A 223 15.15 -7.17 -0.55
C LYS A 223 15.45 -8.64 -0.91
N GLN A 224 14.60 -9.56 -0.45
CA GLN A 224 14.79 -11.00 -0.51
C GLN A 224 14.14 -11.59 -1.76
#